data_AF-A0AAU0V9L2-F1
#
_entry.id   AF-A0AAU0V9L2-F1
#
_cell.length_a   1.000
_cell.length_b   1.000
_cell.length_c   1.000
_cell.angle_alpha   90.00
_cell.angle_beta   90.00
_cell.angle_gamma   90.00
#
_symmetry.space_group_name_H-M   'P 1'
#
loop_
_entity.id
_entity.type
_entity.pdbx_description
1 polymer ?
#
loop_
_entity_poly.entity_id
_entity_poly.type
_entity_poly.pdbx_seq_one_letter_code
_entity_poly.pdbx_strand_id
1 'polypeptide(L)'
;MSTAQPGGVPNQRWRILRGTTLRLLSAAVIGAVIGLAVFSLTQVTSRSLFAITGGIAGAAAVVAVQWYQRTARLTEVKVTVPQLSELTFAVNNDSRQVAWQLFVETVTRVSTQPLASDQGVVREALSSMYGLFATTRETLKASRPSAAVPSGQTVEYLAITMLNQALRPFLSHWHPLLQDFERAHPDSPESAWSRNAACRAALREVQRDIYDYAVGFARLAGVREAEALIGVVPAPRSPEGGTDGDHRPSTDGAARTRG
;
A
#
# COMPACT_ATOMS: atom_id res chain seq x y z
N MET A 1 -14.08 -22.96 -58.83
CA MET A 1 -15.16 -22.19 -58.19
C MET A 1 -14.99 -22.31 -56.69
N SER A 2 -14.24 -21.38 -56.07
CA SER A 2 -14.43 -20.92 -54.67
C SER A 2 -13.34 -19.90 -54.35
N THR A 3 -13.78 -18.66 -54.19
CA THR A 3 -13.03 -17.50 -53.73
C THR A 3 -12.89 -17.53 -52.21
N ALA A 4 -11.68 -17.30 -51.67
CA ALA A 4 -11.49 -17.00 -50.26
C ALA A 4 -10.67 -15.71 -50.09
N GLN A 5 -11.24 -14.82 -49.28
CA GLN A 5 -10.96 -13.41 -49.08
C GLN A 5 -9.87 -13.19 -48.00
N PRO A 6 -9.09 -12.08 -48.03
CA PRO A 6 -8.01 -11.85 -47.08
C PRO A 6 -8.53 -11.19 -45.78
N GLY A 7 -8.23 -11.80 -44.64
CA GLY A 7 -8.46 -11.22 -43.31
C GLY A 7 -7.28 -10.37 -42.85
N GLY A 8 -7.36 -9.06 -43.04
CA GLY A 8 -6.42 -8.10 -42.46
C GLY A 8 -6.71 -7.84 -40.98
N VAL A 9 -5.67 -7.98 -40.14
CA VAL A 9 -5.72 -7.70 -38.69
C VAL A 9 -5.68 -6.17 -38.47
N PRO A 10 -6.51 -5.59 -37.59
CA PRO A 10 -6.70 -4.14 -37.48
C PRO A 10 -5.55 -3.39 -36.79
N ASN A 11 -5.35 -2.15 -37.24
CA ASN A 11 -4.27 -1.23 -36.92
C ASN A 11 -4.15 -0.84 -35.42
N GLN A 12 -3.13 -1.35 -34.74
CA GLN A 12 -2.66 -0.91 -33.41
C GLN A 12 -2.19 0.56 -33.38
N ARG A 13 -1.84 1.14 -34.54
CA ARG A 13 -1.45 2.57 -34.69
C ARG A 13 -2.57 3.56 -34.37
N TRP A 14 -3.84 3.18 -34.51
CA TRP A 14 -4.98 4.11 -34.32
C TRP A 14 -5.26 4.45 -32.85
N ARG A 15 -4.87 3.61 -31.88
CA ARG A 15 -5.07 3.88 -30.45
C ARG A 15 -4.10 4.92 -29.89
N ILE A 16 -2.85 4.95 -30.37
CA ILE A 16 -1.82 5.90 -29.92
C ILE A 16 -2.07 7.29 -30.53
N LEU A 17 -2.54 7.33 -31.78
CA LEU A 17 -2.89 8.58 -32.47
C LEU A 17 -4.06 9.31 -31.78
N ARG A 18 -5.08 8.59 -31.28
CA ARG A 18 -6.23 9.19 -30.56
C ARG A 18 -5.84 9.91 -29.27
N GLY A 19 -4.83 9.44 -28.53
CA GLY A 19 -4.38 10.10 -27.30
C GLY A 19 -3.64 11.41 -27.56
N THR A 20 -2.89 11.45 -28.66
CA THR A 20 -2.08 12.64 -29.03
C THR A 20 -2.95 13.73 -29.65
N THR A 21 -3.94 13.36 -30.47
CA THR A 21 -4.91 14.32 -31.03
C THR A 21 -5.80 14.92 -29.95
N LEU A 22 -6.22 14.14 -28.95
CA LEU A 22 -7.02 14.67 -27.84
C LEU A 22 -6.24 15.72 -27.02
N ARG A 23 -4.94 15.48 -26.78
CA ARG A 23 -4.04 16.42 -26.09
C ARG A 23 -3.87 17.72 -26.88
N LEU A 24 -3.64 17.63 -28.19
CA LEU A 24 -3.49 18.81 -29.05
C LEU A 24 -4.79 19.63 -29.14
N LEU A 25 -5.95 18.97 -29.21
CA LEU A 25 -7.25 19.65 -29.18
C LEU A 25 -7.48 20.36 -27.85
N SER A 26 -7.15 19.71 -26.72
CA SER A 26 -7.28 20.34 -25.41
C SER A 26 -6.36 21.57 -25.25
N ALA A 27 -5.12 21.50 -25.74
CA ALA A 27 -4.18 22.62 -25.72
C ALA A 27 -4.65 23.77 -26.62
N ALA A 28 -5.23 23.46 -27.79
CA ALA A 28 -5.78 24.45 -28.71
C ALA A 28 -7.00 25.18 -28.11
N VAL A 29 -7.90 24.46 -27.43
CA VAL A 29 -9.06 25.05 -26.75
C VAL A 29 -8.62 25.95 -25.60
N ILE A 30 -7.66 25.50 -24.77
CA ILE A 30 -7.10 26.31 -23.68
C ILE A 30 -6.43 27.57 -24.23
N GLY A 31 -5.63 27.43 -25.29
CA GLY A 31 -4.99 28.56 -25.99
C GLY A 31 -6.00 29.56 -26.55
N ALA A 32 -7.09 29.09 -27.15
CA ALA A 32 -8.16 29.93 -27.67
C ALA A 32 -8.90 30.70 -26.56
N VAL A 33 -9.18 30.06 -25.42
CA VAL A 33 -9.83 30.71 -24.28
C VAL A 33 -8.93 31.80 -23.67
N ILE A 34 -7.63 31.51 -23.49
CA ILE A 34 -6.66 32.49 -23.01
C ILE A 34 -6.52 33.65 -23.99
N GLY A 35 -6.44 33.35 -25.30
CA GLY A 35 -6.37 34.37 -26.35
C GLY A 35 -7.60 35.27 -26.40
N LEU A 36 -8.81 34.71 -26.24
CA LEU A 36 -10.06 35.46 -26.22
C LEU A 36 -10.15 36.37 -24.97
N ALA A 37 -9.68 35.88 -23.82
CA ALA A 37 -9.60 36.66 -22.60
C ALA A 37 -8.62 37.85 -22.74
N VAL A 38 -7.43 37.63 -23.31
CA VAL A 38 -6.46 38.71 -23.55
C VAL A 38 -6.99 39.72 -24.57
N PHE A 39 -7.59 39.25 -25.67
CA PHE A 39 -8.14 40.11 -26.72
C PHE A 39 -9.29 41.00 -26.20
N SER A 40 -10.18 40.43 -25.38
CA SER A 40 -11.26 41.19 -24.76
C SER A 40 -10.78 42.22 -23.73
N LEU A 41 -9.63 42.02 -23.08
CA LEU A 41 -8.99 43.07 -22.26
C LEU A 41 -8.43 44.22 -23.11
N THR A 42 -7.90 43.94 -24.31
CA THR A 42 -7.23 44.97 -25.14
C THR A 42 -8.19 45.89 -25.90
N GLN A 43 -9.45 45.50 -26.13
CA GLN A 43 -10.43 46.32 -26.86
C GLN A 43 -11.32 47.20 -25.98
N VAL A 44 -11.22 47.10 -24.66
CA VAL A 44 -12.23 47.67 -23.76
C VAL A 44 -11.72 48.94 -23.07
N THR A 45 -12.19 50.09 -23.54
CA THR A 45 -11.76 51.44 -23.10
C THR A 45 -12.42 51.92 -21.78
N SER A 46 -13.30 51.14 -21.13
CA SER A 46 -14.00 51.58 -19.90
C SER A 46 -13.46 50.92 -18.62
N ARG A 47 -13.17 51.74 -17.60
CA ARG A 47 -12.64 51.30 -16.29
C ARG A 47 -13.54 50.31 -15.55
N SER A 48 -14.86 50.41 -15.72
CA SER A 48 -15.84 49.52 -15.08
C SER A 48 -15.83 48.11 -15.66
N LEU A 49 -15.53 47.95 -16.95
CA LEU A 49 -15.46 46.64 -17.58
C LEU A 49 -14.20 45.87 -17.14
N PHE A 50 -13.07 46.52 -16.90
CA PHE A 50 -11.88 45.86 -16.33
C PHE A 50 -12.16 45.20 -14.96
N ALA A 51 -12.93 45.87 -14.11
CA ALA A 51 -13.30 45.33 -12.80
C ALA A 51 -14.19 44.07 -12.92
N ILE A 52 -15.15 44.07 -13.86
CA ILE A 52 -16.05 42.94 -14.10
C ILE A 52 -15.28 41.76 -14.71
N THR A 53 -14.46 42.00 -15.74
CA THR A 53 -13.67 40.95 -16.39
C THR A 53 -12.64 40.35 -15.44
N GLY A 54 -11.99 41.17 -14.61
CA GLY A 54 -11.08 40.71 -13.56
C GLY A 54 -11.78 39.84 -12.51
N GLY A 55 -12.99 40.21 -12.09
CA GLY A 55 -13.81 39.40 -11.18
C GLY A 55 -14.17 38.03 -11.76
N ILE A 56 -14.60 37.99 -13.03
CA ILE A 56 -14.95 36.74 -13.73
C ILE A 56 -13.71 35.85 -13.90
N ALA A 57 -12.58 36.42 -14.33
CA ALA A 57 -11.33 35.68 -14.48
C ALA A 57 -10.83 35.12 -13.15
N GLY A 58 -10.93 35.90 -12.06
CA GLY A 58 -10.61 35.45 -10.71
C GLY A 58 -11.49 34.29 -10.25
N ALA A 59 -12.81 34.39 -10.44
CA ALA A 59 -13.74 33.32 -10.12
C ALA A 59 -13.47 32.04 -10.95
N ALA A 60 -13.23 32.19 -12.25
CA ALA A 60 -12.87 31.07 -13.12
C ALA A 60 -11.56 30.40 -12.70
N ALA A 61 -10.54 31.18 -12.30
CA ALA A 61 -9.29 30.66 -11.78
C ALA A 61 -9.50 29.89 -10.46
N VAL A 62 -10.32 30.40 -9.55
CA VAL A 62 -10.66 29.68 -8.29
C VAL A 62 -11.39 28.38 -8.58
N VAL A 63 -12.36 28.38 -9.49
CA VAL A 63 -13.07 27.16 -9.91
C VAL A 63 -12.12 26.15 -10.57
N ALA A 64 -11.24 26.61 -11.45
CA ALA A 64 -10.24 25.76 -12.10
C ALA A 64 -9.26 25.16 -11.08
N VAL A 65 -8.77 25.95 -10.12
CA VAL A 65 -7.90 25.48 -9.03
C VAL A 65 -8.62 24.49 -8.13
N GLN A 66 -9.88 24.76 -7.76
CA GLN A 66 -10.70 23.81 -6.98
C GLN A 66 -10.92 22.49 -7.74
N TRP A 67 -11.20 22.56 -9.04
CA TRP A 67 -11.41 21.38 -9.88
C TRP A 67 -10.12 20.57 -10.04
N TYR A 68 -8.98 21.24 -10.26
CA TYR A 68 -7.66 20.60 -10.35
C TYR A 68 -7.25 19.94 -9.02
N GLN A 69 -7.43 20.62 -7.89
CA GLN A 69 -7.11 20.04 -6.58
C GLN A 69 -7.96 18.79 -6.25
N ARG A 70 -9.21 18.74 -6.71
CA ARG A 70 -10.11 17.58 -6.54
C ARG A 70 -9.76 16.41 -7.46
N THR A 71 -9.25 16.67 -8.67
CA THR A 71 -9.00 15.63 -9.70
C THR A 71 -7.54 15.15 -9.74
N ALA A 72 -6.56 16.00 -9.44
CA ALA A 72 -5.14 15.70 -9.60
C ALA A 72 -4.52 14.86 -8.46
N ARG A 73 -5.27 14.50 -7.42
CA ARG A 73 -4.76 13.68 -6.28
C ARG A 73 -5.04 12.17 -6.41
N LEU A 74 -5.28 11.67 -7.62
CA LEU A 74 -5.49 10.24 -7.86
C LEU A 74 -4.22 9.66 -8.50
N THR A 75 -3.43 8.95 -7.71
CA THR A 75 -2.38 8.08 -8.26
C THR A 75 -2.98 6.68 -8.30
N GLU A 76 -3.33 6.21 -9.49
CA GLU A 76 -3.81 4.84 -9.68
C GLU A 76 -2.63 3.88 -9.51
N VAL A 77 -2.71 2.95 -8.56
CA VAL A 77 -1.66 1.96 -8.29
C VAL A 77 -2.26 0.58 -8.51
N LYS A 78 -1.82 -0.11 -9.56
CA LYS A 78 -2.22 -1.50 -9.80
C LYS A 78 -1.51 -2.40 -8.80
N VAL A 79 -2.26 -3.10 -7.95
CA VAL A 79 -1.70 -4.07 -7.00
C VAL A 79 -2.25 -5.45 -7.33
N THR A 80 -1.37 -6.35 -7.76
CA THR A 80 -1.71 -7.75 -7.97
C THR A 80 -1.69 -8.47 -6.61
N VAL A 81 -2.86 -8.90 -6.11
CA VAL A 81 -2.97 -9.75 -4.92
C VAL A 81 -3.32 -11.17 -5.41
N PRO A 82 -2.57 -12.23 -5.06
CA PRO A 82 -2.72 -13.56 -5.65
C PRO A 82 -4.11 -14.22 -5.45
N GLN A 83 -4.84 -13.82 -4.41
CA GLN A 83 -6.18 -14.35 -4.07
C GLN A 83 -7.34 -13.53 -4.65
N LEU A 84 -7.07 -12.34 -5.18
CA LEU A 84 -8.05 -11.43 -5.77
C LEU A 84 -7.53 -11.01 -7.15
N SER A 85 -7.97 -11.70 -8.21
CA SER A 85 -7.68 -11.37 -9.62
C SER A 85 -7.53 -9.87 -9.85
N GLU A 86 -6.41 -9.46 -10.48
CA GLU A 86 -6.00 -8.09 -10.86
C GLU A 86 -6.95 -6.96 -10.42
N LEU A 87 -6.91 -6.63 -9.13
CA LEU A 87 -7.64 -5.48 -8.63
C LEU A 87 -6.84 -4.21 -8.88
N THR A 88 -7.40 -3.30 -9.66
CA THR A 88 -6.87 -1.93 -9.74
C THR A 88 -7.25 -1.25 -8.43
N PHE A 89 -6.30 -0.64 -7.73
CA PHE A 89 -6.60 0.15 -6.55
C PHE A 89 -6.27 1.60 -6.85
N ALA A 90 -7.11 2.49 -6.38
CA ALA A 90 -6.86 3.90 -6.57
C ALA A 90 -6.51 4.55 -5.24
N VAL A 91 -5.38 5.25 -5.28
CA VAL A 91 -4.69 5.67 -4.08
C VAL A 91 -4.61 7.19 -4.08
N ASN A 92 -5.32 7.79 -3.13
CA ASN A 92 -5.17 9.19 -2.74
C ASN A 92 -4.35 9.28 -1.44
N ASN A 93 -3.95 10.48 -1.01
CA ASN A 93 -3.11 10.62 0.19
C ASN A 93 -3.79 10.09 1.47
N ASP A 94 -5.11 10.23 1.59
CA ASP A 94 -5.85 9.75 2.76
C ASP A 94 -5.83 8.21 2.82
N SER A 95 -6.06 7.55 1.68
CA SER A 95 -5.99 6.08 1.56
C SER A 95 -4.58 5.53 1.80
N ARG A 96 -3.51 6.27 1.45
CA ARG A 96 -2.13 5.90 1.81
C ARG A 96 -1.92 5.93 3.31
N GLN A 97 -2.46 6.94 3.98
CA GLN A 97 -2.33 7.07 5.43
C GLN A 97 -3.04 5.93 6.16
N VAL A 98 -4.26 5.58 5.74
CA VAL A 98 -4.99 4.43 6.27
C VAL A 98 -4.23 3.13 5.97
N ALA A 99 -3.76 2.95 4.73
CA ALA A 99 -2.98 1.78 4.34
C ALA A 99 -1.69 1.65 5.17
N TRP A 100 -1.01 2.76 5.46
CA TRP A 100 0.18 2.78 6.30
C TRP A 100 -0.13 2.35 7.74
N GLN A 101 -1.19 2.88 8.33
CA GLN A 101 -1.62 2.49 9.68
C GLN A 101 -1.95 1.00 9.76
N LEU A 102 -2.73 0.49 8.79
CA LEU A 102 -3.08 -0.92 8.72
C LEU A 102 -1.86 -1.80 8.50
N PHE A 103 -0.95 -1.42 7.61
CA PHE A 103 0.32 -2.11 7.41
C PHE A 103 1.09 -2.24 8.73
N VAL A 104 1.35 -1.13 9.42
CA VAL A 104 2.09 -1.12 10.70
C VAL A 104 1.42 -2.01 11.74
N GLU A 105 0.11 -1.87 11.93
CA GLU A 105 -0.64 -2.71 12.88
C GLU A 105 -0.55 -4.20 12.54
N THR A 106 -0.61 -4.56 11.25
CA THR A 106 -0.51 -5.95 10.83
C THR A 106 0.88 -6.54 11.03
N VAL A 107 1.96 -5.79 10.72
CA VAL A 107 3.33 -6.32 10.75
C VAL A 107 4.01 -6.26 12.12
N THR A 108 3.60 -5.33 12.98
CA THR A 108 4.21 -5.15 14.31
C THR A 108 3.57 -5.99 15.41
N ARG A 109 2.36 -6.50 15.18
CA ARG A 109 1.69 -7.38 16.13
C ARG A 109 2.19 -8.83 15.99
N VAL A 110 2.30 -9.50 17.14
CA VAL A 110 2.71 -10.92 17.33
C VAL A 110 1.92 -11.91 16.47
N SER A 111 0.84 -11.48 15.83
CA SER A 111 0.09 -12.21 14.82
C SER A 111 0.91 -12.72 13.62
N THR A 112 2.14 -12.27 13.38
CA THR A 112 2.99 -12.78 12.28
C THR A 112 4.17 -13.66 12.72
N GLN A 113 4.44 -13.80 14.03
CA GLN A 113 5.52 -14.68 14.48
C GLN A 113 5.03 -16.13 14.59
N PRO A 114 5.72 -17.10 13.94
CA PRO A 114 5.37 -18.50 14.09
C PRO A 114 5.62 -18.92 15.53
N LEU A 115 4.58 -19.45 16.18
CA LEU A 115 4.75 -20.17 17.44
C LEU A 115 5.63 -21.39 17.15
N ALA A 116 6.74 -21.54 17.87
CA ALA A 116 7.49 -22.79 17.83
C ALA A 116 6.57 -23.94 18.28
N SER A 117 6.82 -25.15 17.79
CA SER A 117 5.96 -26.34 18.00
C SER A 117 5.74 -26.69 19.48
N ASP A 118 6.62 -26.23 20.35
CA ASP A 118 6.71 -26.48 21.79
C ASP A 118 6.54 -25.21 22.64
N GLN A 119 6.40 -24.03 22.02
CA GLN A 119 6.35 -22.75 22.74
C GLN A 119 5.18 -21.87 22.30
N GLY A 120 4.75 -21.05 23.24
CA GLY A 120 3.70 -20.04 23.08
C GLY A 120 2.29 -20.58 23.24
N VAL A 121 1.47 -19.80 23.93
CA VAL A 121 0.12 -20.15 24.36
C VAL A 121 -0.84 -19.81 23.21
N VAL A 122 -1.61 -20.78 22.70
CA VAL A 122 -2.60 -20.54 21.62
C VAL A 122 -3.58 -19.45 22.05
N ARG A 123 -3.91 -19.37 23.35
CA ARG A 123 -4.66 -18.24 23.93
C ARG A 123 -4.09 -16.86 23.56
N GLU A 124 -2.78 -16.66 23.69
CA GLU A 124 -2.13 -15.38 23.39
C GLU A 124 -2.20 -15.05 21.89
N ALA A 125 -2.01 -16.06 21.03
CA ALA A 125 -2.14 -15.86 19.58
C ALA A 125 -3.57 -15.52 19.17
N LEU A 126 -4.58 -16.22 19.71
CA LEU A 126 -6.00 -15.90 19.49
C LEU A 126 -6.36 -14.50 19.99
N SER A 127 -5.78 -14.09 21.13
CA SER A 127 -5.99 -12.76 21.70
C SER A 127 -5.33 -11.68 20.85
N SER A 128 -4.12 -11.92 20.33
CA SER A 128 -3.44 -11.03 19.38
C SER A 128 -4.25 -10.86 18.09
N MET A 129 -4.78 -11.96 17.53
CA MET A 129 -5.62 -11.93 16.32
C MET A 129 -6.93 -11.18 16.54
N TYR A 130 -7.57 -11.36 17.70
CA TYR A 130 -8.74 -10.58 18.09
C TYR A 130 -8.40 -9.09 18.24
N GLY A 131 -7.24 -8.79 18.84
CA GLY A 131 -6.72 -7.43 18.94
C GLY A 131 -6.51 -6.77 17.57
N LEU A 132 -5.95 -7.50 16.59
CA LEU A 132 -5.83 -7.02 15.21
C LEU A 132 -7.21 -6.73 14.60
N PHE A 133 -8.18 -7.64 14.78
CA PHE A 133 -9.56 -7.42 14.32
C PHE A 133 -10.16 -6.13 14.90
N ALA A 134 -10.00 -5.91 16.20
CA ALA A 134 -10.51 -4.73 16.88
C ALA A 134 -9.83 -3.44 16.40
N THR A 135 -8.49 -3.42 16.36
CA THR A 135 -7.73 -2.24 15.94
C THR A 135 -8.00 -1.87 14.48
N THR A 136 -8.03 -2.84 13.57
CA THR A 136 -8.40 -2.57 12.16
C THR A 136 -9.79 -1.92 12.06
N ARG A 137 -10.78 -2.38 12.85
CA ARG A 137 -12.12 -1.75 12.87
C ARG A 137 -12.08 -0.31 13.39
N GLU A 138 -11.31 -0.05 14.43
CA GLU A 138 -11.18 1.31 14.97
C GLU A 138 -10.43 2.24 14.01
N THR A 139 -9.37 1.77 13.34
CA THR A 139 -8.70 2.49 12.26
C THR A 139 -9.68 2.88 11.15
N LEU A 140 -10.50 1.93 10.69
CA LEU A 140 -11.51 2.20 9.66
C LEU A 140 -12.59 3.19 10.14
N LYS A 141 -13.03 3.11 11.40
CA LYS A 141 -14.03 4.04 11.97
C LYS A 141 -13.49 5.45 12.17
N ALA A 142 -12.23 5.58 12.55
CA ALA A 142 -11.56 6.86 12.74
C ALA A 142 -11.20 7.54 11.40
N SER A 143 -11.09 6.74 10.33
CA SER A 143 -10.76 7.22 9.00
C SER A 143 -11.98 7.76 8.27
N ARG A 144 -11.77 8.72 7.36
CA ARG A 144 -12.80 9.11 6.39
C ARG A 144 -12.83 8.09 5.26
N PRO A 145 -14.02 7.76 4.71
CA PRO A 145 -14.09 6.91 3.53
C PRO A 145 -13.23 7.46 2.40
N SER A 146 -12.41 6.60 1.79
CA SER A 146 -11.67 6.94 0.59
C SER A 146 -12.61 7.43 -0.52
N ALA A 147 -12.16 8.42 -1.29
CA ALA A 147 -12.93 8.93 -2.42
C ALA A 147 -13.28 7.79 -3.38
N ALA A 148 -14.53 7.74 -3.84
CA ALA A 148 -14.98 6.73 -4.79
C ALA A 148 -14.16 6.83 -6.08
N VAL A 149 -13.64 5.70 -6.55
CA VAL A 149 -12.82 5.63 -7.76
C VAL A 149 -13.54 4.79 -8.81
N PRO A 150 -13.71 5.30 -10.06
CA PRO A 150 -14.49 4.63 -11.10
C PRO A 150 -14.06 3.20 -11.47
N SER A 151 -12.80 2.83 -11.23
CA SER A 151 -12.20 1.59 -11.74
C SER A 151 -11.38 0.82 -10.70
N GLY A 152 -11.47 1.16 -9.41
CA GLY A 152 -10.60 0.53 -8.42
C GLY A 152 -11.19 0.24 -7.06
N GLN A 153 -10.63 -0.77 -6.42
CA GLN A 153 -10.90 -1.16 -5.04
C GLN A 153 -10.17 -0.18 -4.10
N THR A 154 -10.69 -0.01 -2.88
CA THR A 154 -10.12 0.89 -1.89
C THR A 154 -9.35 0.14 -0.81
N VAL A 155 -8.59 0.87 0.02
CA VAL A 155 -7.90 0.28 1.18
C VAL A 155 -8.89 -0.33 2.17
N GLU A 156 -10.07 0.27 2.34
CA GLU A 156 -11.13 -0.22 3.21
C GLU A 156 -11.68 -1.55 2.69
N TYR A 157 -11.80 -1.73 1.38
CA TYR A 157 -12.18 -3.02 0.82
C TYR A 157 -11.18 -4.11 1.22
N LEU A 158 -9.88 -3.86 1.07
CA LEU A 158 -8.84 -4.82 1.44
C LEU A 158 -8.91 -5.14 2.94
N ALA A 159 -9.08 -4.12 3.78
CA ALA A 159 -9.21 -4.27 5.24
C ALA A 159 -10.46 -5.06 5.64
N ILE A 160 -11.63 -4.73 5.09
CA ILE A 160 -12.89 -5.43 5.36
C ILE A 160 -12.79 -6.89 4.89
N THR A 161 -12.12 -7.14 3.76
CA THR A 161 -11.88 -8.48 3.24
C THR A 161 -10.99 -9.28 4.21
N MET A 162 -9.87 -8.73 4.69
CA MET A 162 -9.05 -9.36 5.73
C MET A 162 -9.86 -9.69 6.99
N LEU A 163 -10.68 -8.74 7.47
CA LEU A 163 -11.52 -8.94 8.65
C LEU A 163 -12.52 -10.08 8.46
N ASN A 164 -13.19 -10.15 7.31
CA ASN A 164 -14.32 -11.07 7.10
C ASN A 164 -13.93 -12.42 6.51
N GLN A 165 -12.86 -12.50 5.73
CA GLN A 165 -12.43 -13.73 5.07
C GLN A 165 -11.32 -14.46 5.84
N ALA A 166 -10.38 -13.74 6.47
CA ALA A 166 -9.31 -14.37 7.23
C ALA A 166 -9.64 -14.43 8.74
N LEU A 167 -9.84 -13.26 9.36
CA LEU A 167 -9.91 -13.18 10.83
C LEU A 167 -11.23 -13.69 11.40
N ARG A 168 -12.39 -13.27 10.87
CA ARG A 168 -13.71 -13.61 11.43
C ARG A 168 -13.98 -15.12 11.44
N PRO A 169 -13.78 -15.88 10.34
CA PRO A 169 -14.08 -17.31 10.33
C PRO A 169 -13.19 -18.05 11.34
N PHE A 170 -11.89 -17.72 11.36
CA PHE A 170 -10.94 -18.30 12.30
C PHE A 170 -11.31 -18.02 13.77
N LEU A 171 -11.50 -16.75 14.12
CA LEU A 171 -11.81 -16.36 15.50
C LEU A 171 -13.15 -16.95 15.96
N SER A 172 -14.18 -16.92 15.11
CA SER A 172 -15.50 -17.45 15.45
C SER A 172 -15.52 -18.95 15.68
N HIS A 173 -14.62 -19.69 15.02
CA HIS A 173 -14.48 -21.12 15.22
C HIS A 173 -13.67 -21.44 16.48
N TRP A 174 -12.49 -20.83 16.63
CA TRP A 174 -11.52 -21.28 17.64
C TRP A 174 -11.69 -20.63 19.03
N HIS A 175 -12.14 -19.38 19.14
CA HIS A 175 -12.32 -18.73 20.45
C HIS A 175 -13.30 -19.47 21.37
N PRO A 176 -14.54 -19.81 20.92
CA PRO A 176 -15.48 -20.50 21.79
C PRO A 176 -14.97 -21.88 22.23
N LEU A 177 -14.34 -22.62 21.32
CA LEU A 177 -13.82 -23.96 21.61
C LEU A 177 -12.69 -23.95 22.64
N LEU A 178 -11.80 -22.95 22.57
CA LEU A 178 -10.76 -22.79 23.57
C LEU A 178 -11.36 -22.39 24.92
N GLN A 179 -12.29 -21.43 24.93
CA GLN A 179 -12.96 -20.99 26.17
C GLN A 179 -13.74 -22.12 26.85
N ASP A 180 -14.40 -22.99 26.09
CA ASP A 180 -15.12 -24.15 26.64
C ASP A 180 -14.17 -25.17 27.25
N PHE A 181 -13.02 -25.43 26.61
CA PHE A 181 -11.98 -26.28 27.18
C PHE A 181 -11.43 -25.72 28.49
N GLU A 182 -11.11 -24.41 28.51
CA GLU A 182 -10.56 -23.72 29.68
C GLU A 182 -11.55 -23.67 30.84
N ARG A 183 -12.85 -23.51 30.56
CA ARG A 183 -13.91 -23.60 31.58
C ARG A 183 -14.05 -25.01 32.14
N ALA A 184 -13.94 -26.03 31.30
CA ALA A 184 -14.07 -27.43 31.72
C ALA A 184 -12.82 -27.96 32.43
N HIS A 185 -11.64 -27.40 32.13
CA HIS A 185 -10.36 -27.85 32.67
C HIS A 185 -9.47 -26.68 33.14
N PRO A 186 -9.84 -25.96 34.22
CA PRO A 186 -9.14 -24.75 34.65
C PRO A 186 -7.65 -24.96 34.96
N ASP A 187 -7.29 -26.14 35.48
CA ASP A 187 -5.93 -26.47 35.89
C ASP A 187 -5.15 -27.29 34.86
N SER A 188 -5.77 -27.62 33.72
CA SER A 188 -5.10 -28.42 32.68
C SER A 188 -4.29 -27.52 31.75
N PRO A 189 -3.07 -27.93 31.38
CA PRO A 189 -2.31 -27.20 30.38
C PRO A 189 -3.03 -27.25 29.02
N GLU A 190 -2.88 -26.20 28.22
CA GLU A 190 -3.47 -26.10 26.88
C GLU A 190 -3.00 -27.21 25.93
N SER A 191 -1.85 -27.83 26.20
CA SER A 191 -1.34 -29.01 25.47
C SER A 191 -2.21 -30.25 25.66
N ALA A 192 -3.00 -30.34 26.74
CA ALA A 192 -3.97 -31.40 26.96
C ALA A 192 -5.25 -31.22 26.12
N TRP A 193 -5.43 -30.06 25.49
CA TRP A 193 -6.58 -29.81 24.62
C TRP A 193 -6.46 -30.63 23.34
N SER A 194 -7.40 -31.55 23.11
CA SER A 194 -7.40 -32.45 21.95
C SER A 194 -7.37 -31.73 20.59
N ARG A 195 -7.84 -30.49 20.51
CA ARG A 195 -7.83 -29.68 19.28
C ARG A 195 -6.63 -28.73 19.17
N ASN A 196 -5.68 -28.75 20.11
CA ASN A 196 -4.52 -27.84 20.12
C ASN A 196 -3.75 -27.89 18.80
N ALA A 197 -3.40 -29.10 18.34
CA ALA A 197 -2.65 -29.29 17.10
C ALA A 197 -3.40 -28.76 15.86
N ALA A 198 -4.72 -29.00 15.79
CA ALA A 198 -5.56 -28.50 14.71
C ALA A 198 -5.67 -26.97 14.73
N CYS A 199 -5.81 -26.37 15.92
CA CYS A 199 -5.85 -24.91 16.09
C CYS A 199 -4.53 -24.27 15.66
N ARG A 200 -3.39 -24.83 16.05
CA ARG A 200 -2.06 -24.38 15.60
C ARG A 200 -1.87 -24.49 14.10
N ALA A 201 -2.40 -25.53 13.46
CA ALA A 201 -2.37 -25.67 12.00
C ALA A 201 -3.18 -24.56 11.33
N ALA A 202 -4.43 -24.35 11.73
CA ALA A 202 -5.29 -23.28 11.21
C ALA A 202 -4.71 -21.88 11.48
N LEU A 203 -4.04 -21.69 12.62
CA LEU A 203 -3.37 -20.43 12.93
C LEU A 203 -2.28 -20.14 11.89
N ARG A 204 -1.43 -21.12 11.56
CA ARG A 204 -0.38 -20.95 10.54
C ARG A 204 -0.95 -20.63 9.16
N GLU A 205 -2.12 -21.17 8.81
CA GLU A 205 -2.80 -20.84 7.55
C GLU A 205 -3.26 -19.38 7.54
N VAL A 206 -3.96 -18.95 8.59
CA VAL A 206 -4.43 -17.56 8.71
C VAL A 206 -3.29 -16.55 8.79
N GLN A 207 -2.16 -16.92 9.42
CA GLN A 207 -0.96 -16.09 9.43
C GLN A 207 -0.42 -15.85 8.01
N ARG A 208 -0.48 -16.86 7.12
CA ARG A 208 -0.08 -16.71 5.72
C ARG A 208 -1.06 -15.81 4.97
N ASP A 209 -2.36 -15.98 5.18
CA ASP A 209 -3.36 -15.10 4.55
C ASP A 209 -3.15 -13.64 4.98
N ILE A 210 -2.94 -13.38 6.28
CA ILE A 210 -2.67 -12.05 6.82
C ILE A 210 -1.39 -11.44 6.24
N TYR A 211 -0.36 -12.24 5.98
CA TYR A 211 0.86 -11.77 5.32
C TYR A 211 0.56 -11.16 3.94
N ASP A 212 -0.28 -11.81 3.13
CA ASP A 212 -0.65 -11.30 1.81
C ASP A 212 -1.43 -9.97 1.90
N TYR A 213 -2.30 -9.83 2.91
CA TYR A 213 -2.94 -8.55 3.21
C TYR A 213 -1.94 -7.47 3.65
N ALA A 214 -0.96 -7.81 4.48
CA ALA A 214 0.10 -6.89 4.92
C ALA A 214 0.90 -6.33 3.73
N VAL A 215 1.29 -7.21 2.79
CA VAL A 215 1.93 -6.81 1.53
C VAL A 215 1.03 -5.88 0.72
N GLY A 216 -0.27 -6.20 0.64
CA GLY A 216 -1.26 -5.35 -0.01
C GLY A 216 -1.33 -3.94 0.59
N PHE A 217 -1.41 -3.83 1.93
CA PHE A 217 -1.40 -2.54 2.61
C PHE A 217 -0.11 -1.75 2.39
N ALA A 218 1.05 -2.41 2.42
CA ALA A 218 2.33 -1.78 2.15
C ALA A 218 2.39 -1.16 0.75
N ARG A 219 1.90 -1.90 -0.27
CA ARG A 219 1.83 -1.43 -1.66
C ARG A 219 0.89 -0.24 -1.80
N LEU A 220 -0.28 -0.27 -1.15
CA LEU A 220 -1.23 0.85 -1.13
C LEU A 220 -0.66 2.07 -0.40
N ALA A 221 0.13 1.87 0.66
CA ALA A 221 0.83 2.94 1.38
C ALA A 221 1.98 3.56 0.58
N GLY A 222 2.44 2.92 -0.51
CA GLY A 222 3.61 3.35 -1.27
C GLY A 222 4.94 2.98 -0.61
N VAL A 223 4.95 1.98 0.26
CA VAL A 223 6.15 1.45 0.90
C VAL A 223 6.98 0.72 -0.17
N ARG A 224 8.24 1.14 -0.32
CA ARG A 224 9.22 0.44 -1.17
C ARG A 224 9.74 -0.78 -0.42
N GLU A 225 9.96 -1.89 -1.14
CA GLU A 225 10.53 -3.12 -0.57
C GLU A 225 9.73 -3.65 0.63
N ALA A 226 8.40 -3.68 0.50
CA ALA A 226 7.47 -4.16 1.53
C ALA A 226 7.87 -5.54 2.09
N GLU A 227 8.25 -6.49 1.23
CA GLU A 227 8.63 -7.82 1.67
C GLU A 227 9.90 -7.81 2.56
N ALA A 228 10.84 -6.87 2.35
CA ALA A 228 12.03 -6.74 3.18
C ALA A 228 11.68 -6.25 4.60
N LEU A 229 10.74 -5.29 4.70
CA LEU A 229 10.27 -4.77 6.00
C LEU A 229 9.46 -5.80 6.80
N ILE A 230 8.76 -6.71 6.12
CA ILE A 230 8.00 -7.77 6.78
C ILE A 230 8.92 -8.95 7.13
N GLY A 231 9.94 -9.23 6.30
CA GLY A 231 10.72 -10.46 6.35
C GLY A 231 12.07 -10.42 7.07
N VAL A 232 12.76 -9.27 7.19
CA VAL A 232 14.15 -9.25 7.67
C VAL A 232 14.52 -7.95 8.38
N VAL A 233 14.95 -8.04 9.65
CA VAL A 233 15.91 -7.08 10.22
C VAL A 233 17.28 -7.44 9.64
N PRO A 234 17.94 -6.59 8.83
CA PRO A 234 19.31 -6.86 8.41
C PRO A 234 20.18 -6.91 9.67
N ALA A 235 20.96 -7.98 9.85
CA ALA A 235 21.94 -8.03 10.91
C ALA A 235 22.81 -6.76 10.87
N PRO A 236 23.14 -6.15 12.01
CA PRO A 236 23.93 -4.93 12.05
C PRO A 236 25.22 -5.16 11.26
N ARG A 237 25.59 -4.22 10.39
CA ARG A 237 26.88 -4.29 9.69
C ARG A 237 27.98 -4.33 10.77
N SER A 238 28.72 -5.44 10.84
CA SER A 238 29.91 -5.51 11.68
C SER A 238 30.84 -4.35 11.33
N PRO A 239 31.40 -3.63 12.31
CA PRO A 239 32.35 -2.56 12.06
C PRO A 239 33.72 -3.18 11.74
N GLU A 240 33.83 -3.92 10.63
CA GLU A 240 35.11 -4.36 10.11
C GLU A 240 35.20 -4.00 8.63
N GLY A 241 35.59 -2.74 8.44
CA GLY A 241 35.90 -2.14 7.15
C GLY A 241 36.72 -0.86 7.35
N GLY A 242 37.60 -0.88 8.35
CA GLY A 242 38.61 0.15 8.57
C GLY A 242 39.96 -0.42 8.14
N THR A 243 40.31 -0.19 6.87
CA THR A 243 41.69 -0.24 6.41
C THR A 243 42.50 0.81 7.16
N ASP A 244 43.34 0.41 8.11
CA ASP A 244 44.66 1.04 8.30
C ASP A 244 45.56 0.14 9.16
N GLY A 245 46.80 -0.04 8.73
CA GLY A 245 47.75 -0.94 9.37
C GLY A 245 48.79 -1.51 8.41
N ASP A 246 49.38 -0.64 7.58
CA ASP A 246 50.63 -0.91 6.86
C ASP A 246 51.73 -1.26 7.88
N HIS A 247 51.92 -2.55 8.13
CA HIS A 247 53.03 -3.06 8.93
C HIS A 247 54.29 -3.13 8.04
N ARG A 248 54.99 -2.01 7.89
CA ARG A 248 56.37 -2.00 7.39
C ARG A 248 57.30 -2.61 8.44
N PRO A 249 58.15 -3.59 8.10
CA PRO A 249 59.25 -3.95 8.98
C PRO A 249 60.36 -2.90 8.86
N SER A 250 60.70 -2.29 10.00
CA SER A 250 61.83 -1.38 10.15
C SER A 250 63.15 -2.11 9.86
N THR A 251 63.81 -1.75 8.76
CA THR A 251 65.24 -1.98 8.57
C THR A 251 65.99 -0.77 9.10
N ASP A 252 66.51 -0.86 10.31
CA ASP A 252 67.67 -0.06 10.69
C ASP A 252 68.50 -0.77 11.76
N GLY A 253 69.79 -0.95 11.46
CA GLY A 253 70.70 -1.76 12.27
C GLY A 253 71.99 -2.09 11.55
N ALA A 254 72.69 -1.07 11.01
CA ALA A 254 74.04 -1.21 10.48
C ALA A 254 75.03 -0.37 11.31
N ALA A 255 75.90 -1.03 12.08
CA ALA A 255 77.25 -0.59 12.49
C ALA A 255 77.81 -1.60 13.50
N ARG A 256 78.80 -2.44 13.14
CA ARG A 256 80.26 -2.20 13.08
C ARG A 256 81.03 -2.78 14.30
N THR A 257 81.78 -3.84 14.01
CA THR A 257 83.22 -4.07 14.29
C THR A 257 83.78 -4.23 15.71
N ARG A 258 84.62 -5.28 15.79
CA ARG A 258 85.92 -5.46 16.51
C ARG A 258 85.89 -6.01 17.94
N GLY A 259 86.71 -7.06 18.14
CA GLY A 259 87.11 -7.64 19.42
C GLY A 259 87.30 -9.14 19.28
#